data_AF-A0A2I1ELA5-F1
#
_entry.id   AF-A0A2I1ELA5-F1
#
_cell.length_a   1.000
_cell.length_b   1.000
_cell.length_c   1.000
_cell.angle_alpha   90.00
_cell.angle_beta   90.00
_cell.angle_gamma   90.00
#
_symmetry.space_group_name_H-M   'P 1'
#
loop_
_entity.id
_entity.type
_entity.pdbx_description
1 polymer ?
#
loop_
_entity_poly.entity_id
_entity_poly.type
_entity_poly.pdbx_seq_one_letter_code
_entity_poly.pdbx_strand_id
1 'polypeptide(L)'
;MEYYKDLKIRNFDFVYEEGNVERQIQNEYDFNTFISERELDGNNYILDSLKVVENDKKSFSAWDIKEVFSEILQKNYISLEKMLSLDMKTLPPLEHEFSKNELEIFVWELQKNLEAFNKAAFTNEMTSRIYINPFMTTAVRHVKISMNKPLQLSVKVVLDGTRGYGPLDYLVKLTQILILLVVAKSDDLKQGAAQAFVQAYTAIEKLFREFSKPIVYGIVSTGKLWRFFR
;
A
#
# COMPACT_ATOMS: atom_id res chain seq x y z
N MET A 1 28.07 27.60 6.53
CA MET A 1 26.59 27.47 6.63
C MET A 1 26.07 26.64 5.46
N GLU A 2 26.68 25.47 5.19
CA GLU A 2 26.41 24.64 4.00
C GLU A 2 25.79 23.27 4.33
N TYR A 3 25.64 22.92 5.61
CA TYR A 3 25.20 21.58 6.04
C TYR A 3 23.68 21.34 6.00
N TYR A 4 22.89 22.32 5.54
CA TYR A 4 21.43 22.26 5.66
C TYR A 4 20.67 22.40 4.33
N LYS A 5 21.37 22.43 3.19
CA LYS A 5 20.73 22.59 1.87
C LYS A 5 19.80 21.43 1.49
N ASP A 6 19.96 20.26 2.12
CA ASP A 6 19.15 19.06 1.87
C ASP A 6 18.15 18.73 3.00
N LEU A 7 18.00 19.62 3.99
CA LEU A 7 17.01 19.40 5.05
C LEU A 7 15.60 19.56 4.48
N LYS A 8 14.84 18.46 4.46
CA LYS A 8 13.42 18.48 4.15
C LYS A 8 12.65 18.97 5.37
N ILE A 9 12.00 20.13 5.22
CA ILE A 9 11.03 20.62 6.21
C ILE A 9 9.83 19.67 6.19
N ARG A 10 9.50 19.10 7.34
CA ARG A 10 8.33 18.24 7.57
C ARG A 10 7.63 18.72 8.84
N ASN A 11 6.33 18.47 8.94
CA ASN A 11 5.59 18.75 10.16
C ASN A 11 5.80 17.59 11.13
N PHE A 12 6.41 17.92 12.27
CA PHE A 12 6.66 16.96 13.33
C PHE A 12 5.92 17.37 14.59
N ASP A 13 5.28 16.40 15.23
CA ASP A 13 4.80 16.52 16.59
C ASP A 13 5.76 15.83 17.55
N PHE A 14 5.91 16.44 18.72
CA PHE A 14 6.50 15.77 19.86
C PHE A 14 5.37 15.15 20.67
N VAL A 15 5.45 13.85 20.94
CA VAL A 15 4.45 13.14 21.74
C VAL A 15 5.16 12.33 22.83
N TYR A 16 4.46 12.06 23.93
CA TYR A 16 4.95 11.16 24.96
C TYR A 16 3.88 10.19 25.43
N GLU A 17 4.31 9.02 25.90
CA GLU A 17 3.43 8.03 26.50
C GLU A 17 3.32 8.21 28.01
N GLU A 18 2.08 8.32 28.48
CA GLU A 18 1.71 8.29 29.89
C GLU A 18 0.76 7.10 30.10
N GLY A 19 1.30 5.99 30.60
CA GLY A 19 0.59 4.70 30.62
C GLY A 19 0.32 4.18 29.20
N ASN A 20 -0.97 4.00 28.84
CA ASN A 20 -1.40 3.54 27.51
C ASN A 20 -1.97 4.68 26.63
N VAL A 21 -1.76 5.95 27.03
CA VAL A 21 -2.27 7.12 26.31
C VAL A 21 -1.10 7.91 25.75
N GLU A 22 -1.17 8.22 24.46
CA GLU A 22 -0.24 9.13 23.79
C GLU A 22 -0.74 10.57 23.95
N ARG A 23 0.14 11.48 24.43
CA ARG A 23 -0.14 12.91 24.58
C ARG A 23 0.80 13.73 23.72
N GLN A 24 0.26 14.78 23.10
CA GLN A 24 1.04 15.71 22.27
C GLN A 24 1.59 16.86 23.12
N ILE A 25 2.84 17.24 22.86
CA ILE A 25 3.49 18.44 23.39
C ILE A 25 3.28 19.56 22.37
N GLN A 26 2.37 20.47 22.67
CA GLN A 26 2.01 21.58 21.77
C GLN A 26 2.70 22.89 22.18
N ASN A 27 3.09 23.03 23.44
CA ASN A 27 3.69 24.24 24.00
C ASN A 27 4.66 23.93 25.16
N GLU A 28 5.26 24.99 25.72
CA GLU A 28 6.21 24.89 26.83
C GLU A 28 5.58 24.30 28.11
N TYR A 29 4.30 24.59 28.37
CA TYR A 29 3.60 24.06 29.54
C TYR A 29 3.46 22.54 29.47
N ASP A 30 3.12 22.00 28.30
CA ASP A 30 3.03 20.56 28.08
C ASP A 30 4.40 19.89 28.25
N PHE A 31 5.46 20.53 27.74
CA PHE A 31 6.83 20.02 27.89
C PHE A 31 7.29 20.04 29.35
N ASN A 32 7.05 21.12 30.08
CA ASN A 32 7.43 21.22 31.49
C ASN A 32 6.65 20.23 32.36
N THR A 33 5.38 19.99 32.04
CA THR A 33 4.56 18.96 32.68
C THR A 33 5.19 17.58 32.45
N PHE A 34 5.47 17.24 31.19
CA PHE A 34 6.15 16.00 30.82
C PHE A 34 7.48 15.80 31.56
N ILE A 35 8.31 16.83 31.67
CA ILE A 35 9.61 16.76 32.36
C ILE A 35 9.45 16.62 33.87
N SER A 36 8.46 17.28 34.48
CA SER A 36 8.23 17.25 35.93
C SER A 36 7.84 15.87 36.48
N GLU A 37 7.31 15.01 35.62
CA GLU A 37 6.83 13.66 35.96
C GLU A 37 7.90 12.58 35.77
N ARG A 38 9.12 12.93 35.34
CA ARG A 38 10.18 11.96 35.01
C ARG A 38 11.26 11.86 36.09
N GLU A 39 11.75 10.64 36.26
CA GLU A 39 12.90 10.37 37.12
C GLU A 39 14.18 10.97 36.54
N LEU A 40 15.05 11.40 37.45
CA LEU A 40 16.39 11.86 37.13
C LEU A 40 17.37 10.69 37.26
N ASP A 41 18.22 10.52 36.25
CA ASP A 41 19.45 9.75 36.39
C ASP A 41 20.61 10.72 36.63
N GLY A 42 20.91 10.95 37.91
CA GLY A 42 21.84 11.99 38.36
C GLY A 42 21.33 13.39 37.99
N ASN A 43 21.98 14.02 37.01
CA ASN A 43 21.62 15.36 36.50
C ASN A 43 20.90 15.32 35.14
N ASN A 44 20.54 14.14 34.64
CA ASN A 44 19.91 13.98 33.33
C ASN A 44 18.46 13.53 33.48
N TYR A 45 17.58 14.04 32.61
CA TYR A 45 16.21 13.54 32.48
C TYR A 45 16.17 12.28 31.62
N ILE A 46 15.41 11.27 32.07
CA ILE A 46 15.12 10.06 31.29
C ILE A 46 13.91 10.34 30.38
N LEU A 47 14.12 10.37 29.06
CA LEU A 47 13.11 10.76 28.06
C LEU A 47 12.64 9.59 27.18
N ASP A 48 12.66 8.36 27.69
CA ASP A 48 12.46 7.13 26.91
C ASP A 48 11.08 7.02 26.23
N SER A 49 10.11 7.79 26.72
CA SER A 49 8.75 7.86 26.19
C SER A 49 8.53 9.00 25.20
N LEU A 50 9.49 9.93 25.05
CA LEU A 50 9.40 11.03 24.09
C LEU A 50 9.62 10.50 22.68
N LYS A 51 8.66 10.76 21.80
CA LYS A 51 8.68 10.37 20.40
C LYS A 51 8.50 11.60 19.51
N VAL A 52 9.11 11.54 18.34
CA VAL A 52 8.90 12.51 17.26
C VAL A 52 8.08 11.82 16.19
N VAL A 53 6.88 12.33 15.93
CA VAL A 53 5.94 11.78 14.96
C VAL A 53 5.87 12.71 13.77
N GLU A 54 5.89 12.15 12.56
CA GLU A 54 5.71 12.93 11.34
C GLU A 54 4.22 12.96 10.96
N ASN A 55 3.58 14.12 11.08
CA ASN A 55 2.11 14.24 11.01
C ASN A 55 1.54 13.98 9.61
N ASP A 56 2.34 14.29 8.58
CA ASP A 56 1.94 14.23 7.18
C ASP A 56 2.10 12.86 6.54
N LYS A 57 2.56 11.87 7.31
CA LYS A 57 2.99 10.56 6.82
C LYS A 57 2.38 9.44 7.64
N LYS A 58 1.54 8.62 7.01
CA LYS A 58 0.86 7.49 7.66
C LYS A 58 1.25 6.16 7.05
N SER A 59 1.07 5.07 7.79
CA SER A 59 1.15 3.74 7.19
C SER A 59 0.08 3.60 6.10
N PHE A 60 0.34 2.84 5.04
CA PHE A 60 -0.61 2.71 3.93
C PHE A 60 -2.01 2.28 4.37
N SER A 61 -2.10 1.42 5.39
CA SER A 61 -3.37 0.93 5.91
C SER A 61 -4.10 1.90 6.84
N ALA A 62 -3.48 3.01 7.23
CA ALA A 62 -4.07 4.00 8.15
C ALA A 62 -4.76 5.18 7.43
N TRP A 63 -4.70 5.23 6.10
CA TRP A 63 -5.34 6.26 5.30
C TRP A 63 -6.84 6.02 5.16
N ASP A 64 -7.66 7.03 5.43
CA ASP A 64 -9.10 7.01 5.08
C ASP A 64 -9.32 7.46 3.64
N ILE A 65 -10.35 6.91 2.97
CA ILE A 65 -10.61 7.23 1.56
C ILE A 65 -10.93 8.72 1.33
N LYS A 66 -11.54 9.42 2.30
CA LYS A 66 -11.82 10.86 2.18
C LYS A 66 -10.53 11.67 2.26
N GLU A 67 -9.63 11.31 3.19
CA GLU A 67 -8.31 11.92 3.29
C GLU A 67 -7.51 11.72 2.00
N VAL A 68 -7.57 10.51 1.42
CA VAL A 68 -6.93 10.22 0.13
C VAL A 68 -7.48 11.11 -0.98
N PHE A 69 -8.79 11.34 -1.03
CA PHE A 69 -9.39 12.23 -2.02
C PHE A 69 -8.88 13.67 -1.90
N SER A 70 -8.84 14.22 -0.69
CA SER A 70 -8.42 15.61 -0.46
C SER A 70 -6.90 15.80 -0.53
N GLU A 71 -6.10 14.90 0.03
CA GLU A 71 -4.67 15.10 0.28
C GLU A 71 -3.78 14.45 -0.78
N ILE A 72 -4.17 13.27 -1.29
CA ILE A 72 -3.36 12.51 -2.25
C ILE A 72 -3.80 12.81 -3.69
N LEU A 73 -5.10 12.69 -3.97
CA LEU A 73 -5.65 12.92 -5.31
C LEU A 73 -5.99 14.38 -5.57
N GLN A 74 -6.14 15.19 -4.52
CA GLN A 74 -6.55 16.60 -4.56
C GLN A 74 -7.83 16.80 -5.40
N LYS A 75 -8.81 15.93 -5.20
CA LYS A 75 -10.09 15.90 -5.91
C LYS A 75 -11.25 15.74 -4.93
N ASN A 76 -12.34 16.45 -5.21
CA ASN A 76 -13.56 16.37 -4.40
C ASN A 76 -14.46 15.21 -4.83
N TYR A 77 -13.95 13.98 -4.76
CA TYR A 77 -14.80 12.80 -4.94
C TYR A 77 -15.71 12.63 -3.72
N ILE A 78 -17.01 12.48 -3.97
CA ILE A 78 -18.00 12.28 -2.89
C ILE A 78 -18.00 10.83 -2.41
N SER A 79 -17.63 9.89 -3.28
CA SER A 79 -17.58 8.46 -2.95
C SER A 79 -16.73 7.67 -3.95
N LEU A 80 -16.33 6.46 -3.55
CA LEU A 80 -15.55 5.55 -4.39
C LEU A 80 -16.36 5.04 -5.60
N GLU A 81 -17.69 4.96 -5.53
CA GLU A 81 -18.52 4.54 -6.68
C GLU A 81 -18.53 5.57 -7.82
N LYS A 82 -18.33 6.85 -7.49
CA LYS A 82 -18.22 7.93 -8.49
C LYS A 82 -16.83 7.99 -9.13
N MET A 83 -15.86 7.27 -8.58
CA MET A 83 -14.53 7.18 -9.16
C MET A 83 -14.56 6.12 -10.27
N LEU A 84 -14.16 6.52 -11.48
CA LEU A 84 -14.10 5.65 -12.65
C LEU A 84 -13.20 4.45 -12.34
N SER A 85 -13.80 3.27 -12.15
CA SER A 85 -13.07 2.01 -12.19
C SER A 85 -12.54 1.79 -13.60
N LEU A 86 -11.41 1.10 -13.73
CA LEU A 86 -10.94 0.66 -15.03
C LEU A 86 -11.97 -0.31 -15.63
N ASP A 87 -12.62 0.10 -16.71
CA ASP A 87 -13.47 -0.80 -17.48
C ASP A 87 -12.57 -1.75 -18.30
N MET A 88 -12.55 -3.01 -17.92
CA MET A 88 -11.74 -4.05 -18.58
C MET A 88 -12.09 -4.21 -20.06
N LYS A 89 -13.31 -3.84 -20.49
CA LYS A 89 -13.72 -3.88 -21.91
C LYS A 89 -13.02 -2.81 -22.76
N THR A 90 -12.44 -1.79 -22.13
CA THR A 90 -11.68 -0.75 -22.83
C THR A 90 -10.23 -1.15 -23.11
N LEU A 91 -9.77 -2.27 -22.53
CA LEU A 91 -8.42 -2.79 -22.76
C LEU A 91 -8.35 -3.52 -24.11
N PRO A 92 -7.20 -3.45 -24.80
CA PRO A 92 -7.00 -4.23 -26.01
C PRO A 92 -7.10 -5.74 -25.70
N PRO A 93 -7.50 -6.56 -26.68
CA PRO A 93 -7.46 -8.01 -26.52
C PRO A 93 -6.02 -8.47 -26.25
N LEU A 94 -5.89 -9.63 -25.61
CA LEU A 94 -4.59 -10.26 -25.41
C LEU A 94 -4.00 -10.61 -26.78
N GLU A 95 -2.77 -10.16 -27.03
CA GLU A 95 -2.04 -10.49 -28.25
C GLU A 95 -1.76 -11.99 -28.36
N HIS A 96 -1.53 -12.64 -27.21
CA HIS A 96 -1.33 -14.08 -27.09
C HIS A 96 -2.31 -14.64 -26.06
N GLU A 97 -3.16 -15.58 -26.49
CA GLU A 97 -4.09 -16.27 -25.60
C GLU A 97 -3.36 -17.26 -24.68
N PHE A 98 -3.96 -17.55 -23.52
CA PHE A 98 -3.48 -18.61 -22.64
C PHE A 98 -3.62 -19.96 -23.32
N SER A 99 -2.60 -20.81 -23.20
CA SER A 99 -2.73 -22.19 -23.68
C SER A 99 -3.70 -22.98 -22.79
N LYS A 100 -4.33 -24.02 -23.37
CA LYS A 100 -5.21 -24.93 -22.62
C LYS A 100 -4.51 -25.53 -21.39
N ASN A 101 -3.26 -25.95 -21.54
CA ASN A 101 -2.46 -26.52 -20.45
C ASN A 101 -2.21 -25.49 -19.32
N GLU A 102 -1.99 -24.22 -19.65
CA GLU A 102 -1.84 -23.16 -18.64
C GLU A 102 -3.12 -22.93 -17.85
N LEU A 103 -4.27 -22.93 -18.53
CA LEU A 103 -5.57 -22.80 -17.89
C LEU A 103 -5.90 -24.02 -17.01
N GLU A 104 -5.56 -25.23 -17.45
CA GLU A 104 -5.75 -26.46 -16.66
C GLU A 104 -4.90 -26.44 -15.38
N ILE A 105 -3.62 -26.03 -15.47
CA ILE A 105 -2.75 -25.87 -14.30
C ILE A 105 -3.31 -24.82 -13.34
N PHE A 106 -3.74 -23.67 -13.87
CA PHE A 106 -4.33 -22.60 -13.07
C PHE A 106 -5.59 -23.06 -12.31
N VAL A 107 -6.51 -23.74 -12.99
CA VAL A 107 -7.74 -24.27 -12.37
C VAL A 107 -7.39 -25.31 -11.31
N TRP A 108 -6.43 -26.20 -11.59
CA TRP A 108 -5.97 -27.19 -10.64
C TRP A 108 -5.37 -26.55 -9.37
N GLU A 109 -4.56 -25.50 -9.50
CA GLU A 109 -3.99 -24.78 -8.35
C GLU A 109 -5.09 -24.20 -7.45
N LEU A 110 -6.12 -23.60 -8.04
CA LEU A 110 -7.28 -23.07 -7.31
C LEU A 110 -8.06 -24.17 -6.59
N GLN A 111 -8.35 -25.29 -7.27
CA GLN A 111 -9.09 -26.41 -6.70
C GLN A 111 -8.33 -27.05 -5.54
N LYS A 112 -7.04 -27.34 -5.73
CA LYS A 112 -6.15 -27.87 -4.68
C LYS A 112 -6.17 -26.98 -3.44
N ASN A 113 -6.09 -25.67 -3.62
CA ASN A 113 -6.12 -24.72 -2.50
C ASN A 113 -7.51 -24.65 -1.85
N LEU A 114 -8.60 -24.85 -2.60
CA LEU A 114 -9.97 -24.91 -2.05
C LEU A 114 -10.23 -26.12 -1.19
N GLU A 115 -9.76 -27.27 -1.63
CA GLU A 115 -9.85 -28.51 -0.88
C GLU A 115 -9.00 -28.45 0.39
N ALA A 116 -7.73 -28.00 0.28
CA ALA A 116 -6.81 -27.92 1.41
C ALA A 116 -7.30 -27.01 2.55
N PHE A 117 -8.02 -25.94 2.22
CA PHE A 117 -8.55 -24.98 3.20
C PHE A 117 -10.00 -25.25 3.60
N ASN A 118 -10.58 -26.41 3.24
CA ASN A 118 -11.97 -26.77 3.54
C ASN A 118 -12.96 -25.66 3.19
N LYS A 119 -12.74 -24.96 2.07
CA LYS A 119 -13.54 -23.80 1.63
C LYS A 119 -13.51 -22.57 2.57
N ALA A 120 -12.68 -22.53 3.61
CA ALA A 120 -12.45 -21.36 4.49
C ALA A 120 -11.47 -20.31 3.89
N ALA A 121 -11.43 -20.29 2.56
CA ALA A 121 -10.49 -19.67 1.64
C ALA A 121 -10.30 -18.14 1.71
N PHE A 122 -11.13 -17.43 2.45
CA PHE A 122 -11.25 -15.96 2.35
C PHE A 122 -11.59 -15.34 3.70
N THR A 123 -11.13 -15.96 4.77
CA THR A 123 -11.45 -15.55 6.15
C THR A 123 -10.53 -14.45 6.64
N ASN A 124 -9.33 -14.37 6.07
CA ASN A 124 -8.33 -13.35 6.39
C ASN A 124 -7.42 -13.08 5.19
N GLU A 125 -6.52 -12.13 5.35
CA GLU A 125 -5.58 -11.72 4.30
C GLU A 125 -4.66 -12.88 3.85
N MET A 126 -4.18 -13.70 4.79
CA MET A 126 -3.29 -14.83 4.48
C MET A 126 -3.98 -15.88 3.62
N THR A 127 -5.20 -16.25 3.97
CA THR A 127 -6.00 -17.21 3.19
C THR A 127 -6.40 -16.63 1.84
N SER A 128 -6.76 -15.35 1.78
CA SER A 128 -7.08 -14.65 0.52
C SER A 128 -5.90 -14.67 -0.46
N ARG A 129 -4.66 -14.51 0.04
CA ARG A 129 -3.45 -14.60 -0.79
C ARG A 129 -3.26 -15.94 -1.46
N ILE A 130 -3.67 -17.02 -0.84
CA ILE A 130 -3.56 -18.37 -1.40
C ILE A 130 -4.40 -18.50 -2.67
N TYR A 131 -5.46 -17.71 -2.80
CA TYR A 131 -6.30 -17.63 -4.00
C TYR A 131 -5.80 -16.60 -4.99
N ILE A 132 -5.32 -15.47 -4.51
CA ILE A 132 -4.76 -14.41 -5.35
C ILE A 132 -3.48 -14.87 -6.05
N ASN A 133 -2.64 -15.67 -5.38
CA ASN A 133 -1.36 -16.12 -5.89
C ASN A 133 -1.47 -16.80 -7.27
N PRO A 134 -2.32 -17.84 -7.47
CA PRO A 134 -2.52 -18.45 -8.78
C PRO A 134 -2.83 -17.45 -9.89
N PHE A 135 -3.67 -16.43 -9.64
CA PHE A 135 -3.96 -15.39 -10.65
C PHE A 135 -2.71 -14.60 -11.00
N MET A 136 -1.99 -14.13 -9.98
CA MET A 136 -0.81 -13.27 -10.17
C MET A 136 0.35 -14.01 -10.82
N THR A 137 0.66 -15.23 -10.36
CA THR A 137 1.76 -16.04 -10.91
C THR A 137 1.47 -16.46 -12.34
N THR A 138 0.23 -16.88 -12.64
CA THR A 138 -0.18 -17.29 -14.00
C THR A 138 -0.12 -16.10 -14.95
N ALA A 139 -0.71 -14.96 -14.59
CA ALA A 139 -0.72 -13.77 -15.44
C ALA A 139 0.70 -13.24 -15.71
N VAL A 140 1.54 -13.12 -14.69
CA VAL A 140 2.92 -12.64 -14.84
C VAL A 140 3.76 -13.62 -15.67
N ARG A 141 3.62 -14.93 -15.44
CA ARG A 141 4.32 -15.95 -16.22
C ARG A 141 3.91 -15.90 -17.68
N HIS A 142 2.61 -15.79 -17.97
CA HIS A 142 2.08 -15.68 -19.33
C HIS A 142 2.69 -14.47 -20.06
N VAL A 143 2.55 -13.27 -19.48
CA VAL A 143 3.09 -12.03 -20.07
C VAL A 143 4.61 -12.11 -20.25
N LYS A 144 5.33 -12.69 -19.30
CA LYS A 144 6.79 -12.89 -19.40
C LYS A 144 7.18 -13.73 -20.61
N ILE A 145 6.46 -14.85 -20.84
CA ILE A 145 6.70 -15.75 -21.97
C ILE A 145 6.31 -15.06 -23.27
N SER A 146 5.11 -14.48 -23.34
CA SER A 146 4.59 -13.85 -24.57
C SER A 146 5.41 -12.66 -25.04
N MET A 147 5.89 -11.82 -24.10
CA MET A 147 6.68 -10.64 -24.46
C MET A 147 8.18 -10.92 -24.61
N ASN A 148 8.64 -12.11 -24.19
CA ASN A 148 10.06 -12.44 -24.05
C ASN A 148 10.86 -11.34 -23.33
N LYS A 149 10.29 -10.78 -22.24
CA LYS A 149 10.92 -9.72 -21.43
C LYS A 149 11.05 -10.16 -19.99
N PRO A 150 12.09 -9.72 -19.27
CA PRO A 150 12.20 -9.96 -17.84
C PRO A 150 11.06 -9.24 -17.12
N LEU A 151 10.09 -10.02 -16.65
CA LEU A 151 9.01 -9.57 -15.77
C LEU A 151 9.13 -10.34 -14.45
N GLN A 152 8.95 -9.62 -13.34
CA GLN A 152 9.00 -10.19 -12.00
C GLN A 152 7.74 -9.79 -11.22
N LEU A 153 7.16 -10.78 -10.55
CA LEU A 153 6.20 -10.57 -9.49
C LEU A 153 6.97 -10.40 -8.19
N SER A 154 6.89 -9.22 -7.58
CA SER A 154 7.48 -8.94 -6.27
C SER A 154 6.38 -8.90 -5.22
N VAL A 155 6.64 -9.48 -4.05
CA VAL A 155 5.70 -9.58 -2.93
C VAL A 155 6.32 -8.89 -1.72
N LYS A 156 5.52 -8.15 -0.93
CA LYS A 156 5.98 -7.47 0.29
C LYS A 156 7.14 -6.50 0.09
N VAL A 157 7.14 -5.79 -1.04
CA VAL A 157 8.09 -4.69 -1.29
C VAL A 157 7.76 -3.54 -0.36
N VAL A 158 8.69 -3.15 0.50
CA VAL A 158 8.53 -2.01 1.40
C VAL A 158 8.82 -0.73 0.62
N LEU A 159 7.86 0.19 0.64
CA LEU A 159 8.03 1.54 0.13
C LEU A 159 7.92 2.54 1.28
N ASP A 160 8.71 3.61 1.17
CA ASP A 160 8.72 4.68 2.14
C ASP A 160 8.64 6.04 1.43
N GLY A 161 7.42 6.55 1.24
CA GLY A 161 7.07 7.79 0.55
C GLY A 161 7.11 9.04 1.42
N THR A 162 6.71 10.17 0.83
CA THR A 162 6.50 11.40 1.59
C THR A 162 5.22 11.33 2.43
N ARG A 163 4.15 10.75 1.89
CA ARG A 163 2.82 10.64 2.52
C ARG A 163 2.51 9.26 3.09
N GLY A 164 3.07 8.21 2.50
CA GLY A 164 2.72 6.83 2.85
C GLY A 164 3.91 5.91 2.95
N TYR A 165 3.90 5.01 3.93
CA TYR A 165 4.91 3.96 4.08
C TYR A 165 4.30 2.59 4.40
N GLY A 166 5.06 1.54 4.09
CA GLY A 166 4.72 0.17 4.44
C GLY A 166 4.96 -0.82 3.29
N PRO A 167 4.54 -2.08 3.47
CA PRO A 167 4.67 -3.09 2.42
C PRO A 167 3.55 -3.00 1.38
N LEU A 168 3.90 -3.18 0.11
CA LEU A 168 2.99 -3.55 -0.96
C LEU A 168 2.67 -5.05 -0.89
N ASP A 169 1.44 -5.47 -1.18
CA ASP A 169 1.15 -6.91 -1.22
C ASP A 169 1.75 -7.55 -2.47
N TYR A 170 1.47 -6.99 -3.64
CA TYR A 170 2.15 -7.37 -4.88
C TYR A 170 2.50 -6.16 -5.73
N LEU A 171 3.61 -6.31 -6.46
CA LEU A 171 4.15 -5.34 -7.38
C LEU A 171 4.58 -6.05 -8.66
N VAL A 172 4.16 -5.54 -9.80
CA VAL A 172 4.67 -5.94 -11.12
C VAL A 172 5.11 -4.69 -11.85
N LYS A 173 6.37 -4.66 -12.29
CA LYS A 173 6.95 -3.52 -13.03
C LYS A 173 7.30 -3.97 -14.45
N LEU A 174 6.71 -3.30 -15.45
CA LEU A 174 6.98 -3.51 -16.86
C LEU A 174 7.36 -2.17 -17.50
N THR A 175 8.66 -1.91 -17.69
CA THR A 175 9.20 -0.64 -18.20
C THR A 175 8.58 0.60 -17.51
N GLN A 176 7.56 1.20 -18.13
CA GLN A 176 6.85 2.41 -17.69
C GLN A 176 5.50 2.13 -17.01
N ILE A 177 5.08 0.86 -16.97
CA ILE A 177 3.83 0.40 -16.39
C ILE A 177 4.12 -0.22 -15.02
N LEU A 178 3.37 0.23 -14.03
CA LEU A 178 3.33 -0.36 -12.70
C LEU A 178 1.95 -0.96 -12.47
N ILE A 179 1.91 -2.20 -11.97
CA ILE A 179 0.69 -2.82 -11.48
C ILE A 179 0.90 -3.10 -10.00
N LEU A 180 0.01 -2.53 -9.19
CA LEU A 180 -0.03 -2.67 -7.74
C LEU A 180 -1.26 -3.49 -7.39
N LEU A 181 -1.10 -4.51 -6.56
CA LEU A 181 -2.23 -5.22 -5.97
C LEU A 181 -2.18 -5.07 -4.46
N VAL A 182 -3.30 -4.62 -3.91
CA VAL A 182 -3.60 -4.57 -2.48
C VAL A 182 -4.57 -5.69 -2.14
N VAL A 183 -4.24 -6.45 -1.11
CA VAL A 183 -5.17 -7.42 -0.53
C VAL A 183 -6.02 -6.70 0.50
N ALA A 184 -7.31 -6.54 0.23
CA ALA A 184 -8.23 -5.89 1.15
C ALA A 184 -8.48 -6.78 2.38
N LYS A 185 -8.50 -6.15 3.55
CA LYS A 185 -8.85 -6.81 4.82
C LYS A 185 -10.37 -6.82 5.00
N SER A 186 -10.92 -7.93 5.48
CA SER A 186 -12.31 -8.04 5.97
C SER A 186 -13.39 -7.52 4.99
N ASP A 187 -13.23 -7.78 3.70
CA ASP A 187 -14.12 -7.31 2.63
C ASP A 187 -14.27 -5.77 2.50
N ASP A 188 -13.42 -4.99 3.17
CA ASP A 188 -13.42 -3.52 3.05
C ASP A 188 -12.65 -3.05 1.82
N LEU A 189 -13.32 -3.07 0.67
CA LEU A 189 -12.78 -2.55 -0.58
C LEU A 189 -12.53 -1.03 -0.55
N LYS A 190 -13.18 -0.27 0.36
CA LYS A 190 -12.93 1.18 0.47
C LYS A 190 -11.58 1.42 1.13
N GLN A 191 -11.29 0.71 2.20
CA GLN A 191 -9.99 0.75 2.85
C GLN A 191 -8.90 0.22 1.91
N GLY A 192 -9.17 -0.87 1.21
CA GLY A 192 -8.24 -1.38 0.19
C GLY A 192 -7.96 -0.37 -0.93
N ALA A 193 -8.97 0.41 -1.36
CA ALA A 193 -8.80 1.46 -2.35
C ALA A 193 -7.98 2.64 -1.82
N ALA A 194 -8.26 3.11 -0.60
CA ALA A 194 -7.48 4.18 0.04
C ALA A 194 -5.99 3.80 0.09
N GLN A 195 -5.72 2.57 0.55
CA GLN A 195 -4.38 2.00 0.57
C GLN A 195 -3.76 1.95 -0.84
N ALA A 196 -4.49 1.48 -1.85
CA ALA A 196 -4.00 1.37 -3.22
C ALA A 196 -3.60 2.74 -3.82
N PHE A 197 -4.38 3.80 -3.56
CA PHE A 197 -4.06 5.14 -4.06
C PHE A 197 -2.80 5.72 -3.43
N VAL A 198 -2.64 5.58 -2.12
CA VAL A 198 -1.43 6.08 -1.43
C VAL A 198 -0.21 5.27 -1.87
N GLN A 199 -0.36 3.95 -2.04
CA GLN A 199 0.70 3.11 -2.59
C GLN A 199 1.07 3.50 -4.02
N ALA A 200 0.09 3.80 -4.87
CA ALA A 200 0.33 4.30 -6.23
C ALA A 200 1.08 5.64 -6.22
N TYR A 201 0.63 6.58 -5.39
CA TYR A 201 1.29 7.86 -5.20
C TYR A 201 2.76 7.68 -4.77
N THR A 202 3.00 6.92 -3.69
CA THR A 202 4.36 6.63 -3.19
C THR A 202 5.21 5.88 -4.24
N ALA A 203 4.62 4.97 -5.00
CA ALA A 203 5.34 4.25 -6.04
C ALA A 203 5.78 5.17 -7.18
N ILE A 204 4.96 6.16 -7.57
CA ILE A 204 5.35 7.19 -8.53
C ILE A 204 6.55 7.98 -7.99
N GLU A 205 6.49 8.42 -6.72
CA GLU A 205 7.57 9.19 -6.08
C GLU A 205 8.91 8.44 -5.99
N LYS A 206 8.88 7.11 -5.88
CA LYS A 206 10.05 6.30 -5.53
C LYS A 206 10.57 5.45 -6.68
N LEU A 207 9.69 4.90 -7.49
CA LEU A 207 10.06 3.94 -8.54
C LEU A 207 10.09 4.57 -9.93
N PHE A 208 9.52 5.78 -10.10
CA PHE A 208 9.32 6.41 -11.40
C PHE A 208 9.83 7.86 -11.51
N ARG A 209 10.78 8.28 -10.66
CA ARG A 209 11.36 9.64 -10.72
C ARG A 209 11.91 10.03 -12.10
N GLU A 210 12.36 9.05 -12.87
CA GLU A 210 12.97 9.24 -14.19
C GLU A 210 11.96 9.22 -15.35
N PHE A 211 10.70 8.87 -15.10
CA PHE A 211 9.69 8.75 -16.14
C PHE A 211 8.74 9.94 -16.12
N SER A 212 8.59 10.61 -17.26
CA SER A 212 7.75 11.81 -17.38
C SER A 212 6.25 11.51 -17.22
N LYS A 213 5.80 10.30 -17.57
CA LYS A 213 4.40 9.85 -17.49
C LYS A 213 4.28 8.34 -17.18
N PRO A 214 4.55 7.90 -15.94
CA PRO A 214 4.32 6.51 -15.57
C PRO A 214 2.83 6.16 -15.65
N ILE A 215 2.52 4.93 -16.04
CA ILE A 215 1.16 4.39 -15.99
C ILE A 215 1.08 3.48 -14.77
N VAL A 216 0.20 3.79 -13.83
CA VAL A 216 0.01 2.98 -12.62
C VAL A 216 -1.40 2.41 -12.62
N TYR A 217 -1.50 1.09 -12.46
CA TYR A 217 -2.75 0.39 -12.25
C TYR A 217 -2.82 -0.08 -10.80
N GLY A 218 -3.94 0.21 -10.14
CA GLY A 218 -4.25 -0.29 -8.81
C GLY A 218 -5.24 -1.45 -8.91
N ILE A 219 -4.98 -2.53 -8.20
CA ILE A 219 -5.90 -3.65 -8.04
C ILE A 219 -6.17 -3.79 -6.54
N VAL A 220 -7.43 -3.96 -6.17
CA VAL A 220 -7.84 -4.27 -4.81
C VAL A 220 -8.61 -5.57 -4.85
N SER A 221 -8.22 -6.54 -4.04
CA SER A 221 -8.85 -7.85 -4.03
C SER A 221 -9.04 -8.42 -2.63
N THR A 222 -10.20 -9.07 -2.41
CA THR A 222 -10.47 -9.91 -1.24
C THR A 222 -10.28 -11.40 -1.57
N GLY A 223 -9.73 -11.71 -2.75
CA GLY A 223 -9.72 -13.05 -3.35
C GLY A 223 -11.04 -13.40 -4.04
N LYS A 224 -12.19 -13.04 -3.45
CA LYS A 224 -13.52 -13.21 -4.06
C LYS A 224 -13.90 -12.07 -5.00
N LEU A 225 -13.64 -10.84 -4.57
CA LEU A 225 -13.97 -9.63 -5.31
C LEU A 225 -12.70 -8.95 -5.77
N TRP A 226 -12.73 -8.41 -6.98
CA TRP A 226 -11.61 -7.71 -7.61
C TRP A 226 -12.10 -6.37 -8.12
N ARG A 227 -11.35 -5.31 -7.81
CA ARG A 227 -11.61 -3.96 -8.30
C ARG A 227 -10.34 -3.37 -8.90
N PHE A 228 -10.47 -2.75 -10.06
CA PHE A 228 -9.36 -2.23 -10.85
C PHE A 228 -9.45 -0.71 -10.96
N PHE A 229 -8.32 -0.04 -10.82
CA PHE A 229 -8.13 1.40 -10.82
C PHE A 229 -7.00 1.78 -11.78
N ARG A 230 -7.07 3.00 -12.31
CA ARG A 230 -6.07 3.61 -13.18
C ARG A 230 -5.93 5.08 -12.81
#